data_AF-A0A409XQV6-F1
#
_entry.id   AF-A0A409XQV6-F1
#
_cell.length_a   1.000
_cell.length_b   1.000
_cell.length_c   1.000
_cell.angle_alpha   90.00
_cell.angle_beta   90.00
_cell.angle_gamma   90.00
#
_symmetry.space_group_name_H-M   'P 1'
#
loop_
_entity.id
_entity.type
_entity.pdbx_description
1 polymer ?
#
loop_
_entity_poly.entity_id
_entity_poly.type
_entity_poly.pdbx_seq_one_letter_code
_entity_poly.pdbx_strand_id
1 'polypeptide(L)' 'MILNLMGGILLTNASNVILCETEVAHLAAKNIIKLSWTQDEECGNDTTGVIILASETLAQPLSQLEQDT' A
#
# COMPACT_ATOMS: atom_id res chain seq x y z
N MET A 1 -3.29 9.08 11.19
CA MET A 1 -2.35 9.72 12.13
C MET A 1 -1.15 8.80 12.25
N ILE A 2 0.05 9.28 11.97
CA ILE A 2 1.30 8.52 11.98
C ILE A 2 2.28 9.21 12.92
N LEU A 3 2.98 8.43 13.75
CA LEU A 3 4.11 8.92 14.52
C LEU A 3 5.38 8.64 13.71
N ASN A 4 6.08 9.70 13.30
CA ASN A 4 7.32 9.55 12.57
C ASN A 4 8.48 9.18 13.51
N LEU A 5 9.59 8.68 12.94
CA LEU A 5 10.79 8.27 13.68
C LEU A 5 11.44 9.40 14.49
N MET A 6 11.13 10.66 14.17
CA MET A 6 11.61 11.84 14.89
C MET A 6 10.68 12.26 16.04
N GLY A 7 9.64 11.48 16.34
CA GLY A 7 8.67 11.75 17.41
C GLY A 7 7.61 12.80 17.05
N GLY A 8 7.51 13.20 15.78
CA GLY A 8 6.49 14.10 15.26
C GLY A 8 5.21 13.37 14.87
N ILE A 9 4.07 14.07 15.01
CA ILE A 9 2.76 13.55 14.61
C ILE A 9 2.41 14.09 13.22
N LEU A 10 2.25 13.18 12.26
CA LEU A 10 1.71 13.48 10.94
C LEU A 10 0.21 13.15 10.89
N LEU A 11 -0.60 14.16 10.61
CA LEU A 11 -2.04 14.02 10.36
C LEU A 11 -2.31 14.21 8.88
N THR A 12 -2.65 13.12 8.20
CA THR A 12 -2.95 13.11 6.77
C THR A 12 -3.99 12.02 6.45
N ASN A 13 -4.76 12.24 5.40
CA ASN A 13 -5.65 11.26 4.77
C ASN A 13 -5.15 10.80 3.38
N ALA A 14 -4.01 11.33 2.92
CA ALA A 14 -3.44 10.94 1.63
C ALA A 14 -2.69 9.62 1.77
N SER A 15 -3.18 8.58 1.09
CA SER A 15 -2.60 7.23 1.12
C SER A 15 -1.15 7.20 0.64
N ASN A 16 -0.80 7.96 -0.40
CA ASN A 16 0.60 8.06 -0.85
C ASN A 16 1.54 8.52 0.27
N VAL A 17 1.18 9.59 0.99
CA VAL A 17 1.96 10.09 2.13
C VAL A 17 2.02 9.06 3.26
N ILE A 18 0.90 8.37 3.54
CA ILE A 18 0.84 7.32 4.56
C ILE A 18 1.82 6.18 4.22
N LEU A 19 1.87 5.75 2.96
CA LEU A 19 2.74 4.68 2.50
C LEU A 19 4.22 5.07 2.52
N CYS A 20 4.56 6.33 2.20
CA CYS A 20 5.93 6.83 2.29
C CYS A 20 6.49 6.80 3.73
N GLU A 21 5.63 7.04 4.72
CA GLU A 21 6.02 7.06 6.14
C GLU A 21 6.02 5.66 6.78
N THR A 22 5.54 4.64 6.06
CA THR A 22 5.45 3.28 6.57
C THR A 22 6.68 2.47 6.18
N GLU A 23 7.45 2.01 7.17
CA GLU A 23 8.54 1.08 6.94
C GLU A 23 8.01 -0.35 6.80
N VAL A 24 8.25 -0.99 5.65
CA VAL A 24 7.74 -2.34 5.36
C VAL A 24 8.88 -3.30 5.05
N ALA A 25 8.91 -4.45 5.72
CA ALA A 25 9.93 -5.49 5.49
C ALA A 25 9.60 -6.38 4.28
N HIS A 26 8.32 -6.71 4.08
CA HIS A 26 7.88 -7.69 3.09
C HIS A 26 8.02 -7.17 1.65
N LEU A 27 8.67 -7.94 0.76
CA LEU A 27 8.94 -7.52 -0.61
C LEU A 27 7.66 -7.26 -1.42
N ALA A 28 6.64 -8.11 -1.28
CA ALA A 28 5.38 -7.90 -2.00
C ALA A 28 4.71 -6.59 -1.59
N ALA A 29 4.80 -6.21 -0.32
CA ALA A 29 4.23 -4.94 0.16
C ALA A 29 5.02 -3.74 -0.37
N LYS A 30 6.37 -3.83 -0.47
CA LYS A 30 7.18 -2.81 -1.15
C LYS A 30 6.78 -2.64 -2.62
N ASN A 31 6.46 -3.73 -3.31
CA ASN A 31 6.01 -3.68 -4.71
C ASN A 31 4.62 -3.01 -4.84
N ILE A 32 3.68 -3.29 -3.91
CA ILE A 32 2.37 -2.63 -3.89
C ILE A 32 2.51 -1.12 -3.62
N ILE A 33 3.43 -0.71 -2.74
CA ILE A 33 3.73 0.72 -2.52
C ILE A 33 4.26 1.36 -3.80
N LYS A 34 5.20 0.69 -4.48
CA LYS A 34 5.76 1.20 -5.73
C LYS A 34 4.70 1.34 -6.83
N LEU A 35 3.75 0.41 -6.91
CA LEU A 35 2.60 0.49 -7.81
C LEU A 35 1.76 1.75 -7.53
N SER A 36 1.52 2.05 -6.24
CA SER A 36 0.84 3.29 -5.82
C SER A 36 1.60 4.55 -6.22
N TRP A 37 2.94 4.56 -6.15
CA TRP A 37 3.75 5.69 -6.65
C TRP A 37 3.62 5.87 -8.14
N THR A 38 3.70 4.80 -8.92
CA THR A 38 3.52 4.89 -10.38
C THR A 38 2.14 5.43 -10.75
N GLN A 39 1.07 5.04 -10.04
CA GLN A 39 -0.27 5.61 -10.27
C GLN A 39 -0.31 7.13 -9.99
N ASP A 40 0.36 7.57 -8.93
CA ASP A 40 0.45 8.99 -8.58
C ASP A 40 1.25 9.79 -9.62
N GLU A 41 2.38 9.25 -10.10
CA GLU A 41 3.22 9.87 -11.14
C GLU A 41 2.50 9.97 -12.49
N GLU A 42 1.79 8.92 -12.89
CA GLU A 42 1.18 8.83 -14.23
C GLU A 42 -0.20 9.49 -14.31
N CYS A 43 -1.00 9.41 -13.23
CA CYS A 43 -2.41 9.85 -13.25
C CYS A 43 -2.76 10.85 -12.14
N GLY A 44 -1.96 10.95 -11.06
CA GLY A 44 -2.16 11.91 -9.97
C GLY A 44 -3.45 11.74 -9.16
N ASN A 45 -4.18 10.61 -9.33
CA ASN A 45 -5.40 10.31 -8.59
C ASN A 45 -5.51 8.82 -8.22
N ASP A 46 -6.42 8.52 -7.28
CA ASP A 46 -6.92 7.17 -6.94
C ASP A 46 -5.88 6.09 -6.60
N THR A 47 -4.75 6.52 -6.01
CA THR A 47 -3.74 5.64 -5.41
C THR A 47 -4.34 4.65 -4.40
N THR A 48 -5.30 5.09 -3.59
CA THR A 48 -6.03 4.24 -2.63
C THR A 48 -6.79 3.11 -3.31
N GLY A 49 -7.48 3.39 -4.42
CA GLY A 49 -8.25 2.38 -5.14
C GLY A 49 -7.35 1.30 -5.73
N VAL A 50 -6.23 1.72 -6.33
CA VAL A 50 -5.23 0.81 -6.88
C VAL A 50 -4.65 -0.14 -5.82
N ILE A 51 -4.34 0.36 -4.62
CA ILE A 51 -3.83 -0.48 -3.51
C ILE A 51 -4.87 -1.51 -3.07
N ILE A 52 -6.13 -1.09 -2.90
CA ILE A 52 -7.21 -1.99 -2.48
C ILE A 52 -7.43 -3.08 -3.53
N LEU A 53 -7.50 -2.70 -4.81
CA LEU A 53 -7.69 -3.64 -5.91
C LEU A 53 -6.53 -4.64 -6.02
N ALA A 54 -5.29 -4.16 -5.92
CA ALA A 54 -4.11 -5.03 -5.95
C ALA A 54 -4.12 -6.03 -4.78
N SER A 55 -4.53 -5.58 -3.59
CA SER A 55 -4.60 -6.43 -2.39
C SER A 55 -5.67 -7.51 -2.54
N GLU A 56 -6.88 -7.13 -2.96
CA GLU A 56 -8.00 -8.07 -3.15
C GLU A 56 -7.69 -9.10 -4.25
N THR A 57 -7.08 -8.65 -5.35
CA THR A 57 -6.69 -9.53 -6.47
C THR A 57 -5.69 -10.60 -6.05
N LEU A 58 -4.81 -10.30 -5.08
CA LEU A 58 -3.85 -11.26 -4.53
C LEU A 58 -4.47 -12.18 -3.47
N ALA A 59 -5.43 -11.68 -2.69
CA ALA A 59 -6.08 -12.45 -1.62
C ALA A 59 -6.96 -13.59 -2.15
N GLN A 60 -7.65 -13.39 -3.29
CA GLN A 60 -8.54 -14.38 -3.88
C GLN A 60 -7.83 -15.71 -4.27
N PRO A 61 -6.76 -15.71 -5.09
CA PRO A 61 -6.04 -16.94 -5.42
C PRO A 61 -5.30 -17.53 -4.22
N LEU A 62 -4.84 -16.71 -3.27
CA LEU A 62 -4.22 -17.22 -2.04
C LEU A 62 -5.20 -18.07 -1.23
N SER A 63 -6.45 -17.59 -1.06
CA SER A 63 -7.49 -18.36 -0.39
C SER A 63 -7.83 -19.68 -1.09
N GLN A 64 -7.63 -19.78 -2.41
CA GLN A 64 -7.85 -21.02 -3.16
C GLN A 64 -6.68 -21.99 -2.96
N LEU A 65 -5.44 -21.49 -3.02
CA LEU A 65 -4.24 -22.29 -2.79
C LEU A 65 -4.17 -22.86 -1.37
N GLU A 66 -4.60 -22.09 -0.36
CA GLU A 66 -4.65 -22.56 1.03
C GLU A 66 -5.73 -23.63 1.27
N GLN A 67 -6.77 -23.70 0.44
CA GLN A 67 -7.81 -24.74 0.54
C GLN A 67 -7.40 -26.07 -0.11
N ASP A 68 -6.45 -26.04 -1.05
CA ASP A 68 -5.92 -27.22 -1.72
C ASP A 68 -4.74 -27.90 -0.97
N THR A 69 -4.38 -27.41 0.23
CA THR A 69 -3.31 -27.95 1.09
C THR A 69 -3.86 -28.56 2.38
#